data_AF-A0A1R1MH89-F1
#
_entry.id   AF-A0A1R1MH89-F1
#
_cell.length_a   1.000
_cell.length_b   1.000
_cell.length_c   1.000
_cell.angle_alpha   90.00
_cell.angle_beta   90.00
_cell.angle_gamma   90.00
#
_symmetry.space_group_name_H-M   'P 1'
#
loop_
_entity.id
_entity.type
_entity.pdbx_description
1 polymer ?
#
loop_
_entity_poly.entity_id
_entity_poly.type
_entity_poly.pdbx_seq_one_letter_code
_entity_poly.pdbx_strand_id
1 'polypeptide(L)'
;MRIRFFLAACLLLLLTGCGSFPSSDGQRQATQAFITYHHSMAVAHVEAGRLYEARTHWQILAAMNFREGMVDKEIALLDKLIARQTKPLLKRARLALGKKQFKKAQRELLLVLKANPQNVQAIELLRELSGIQVNNEQLTKNRGSLDTATRLALPSPSANRVINSGTKKSVKAGIKESEGGSVKLSRSENVYDSRISGNVRENVGSGGDAGSPSTETLSAEKTTNLGDAEVKDLESYHALYRQKRYLNLIDKVEAEDWNGPIPLKLQVWLLNSFAYLSQDLNAAGQYRGALRLLKRASHYPDPLGRLTRIKSQARKQLAQELYVEGKAILHRDLDHAIELWEQGLSYDAEASELRFELEKAYRIRTNLKRIGKEGS
;
A
#
# COMPACT_ATOMS: atom_id res chain seq x y z
N MET A 1 -43.20 -36.48 36.75
CA MET A 1 -41.83 -36.94 37.08
C MET A 1 -40.88 -37.08 35.88
N ARG A 2 -41.34 -37.34 34.65
CA ARG A 2 -40.46 -37.58 33.48
C ARG A 2 -39.62 -36.36 33.02
N ILE A 3 -40.10 -35.14 33.20
CA ILE A 3 -39.40 -33.90 32.79
C ILE A 3 -38.14 -33.63 33.65
N ARG A 4 -38.16 -33.99 34.94
CA ARG A 4 -37.01 -33.79 35.84
C ARG A 4 -35.84 -34.72 35.52
N PHE A 5 -36.12 -35.91 34.98
CA PHE A 5 -35.09 -36.85 34.52
C PHE A 5 -34.37 -36.38 33.25
N PHE A 6 -35.11 -35.76 32.30
CA PHE A 6 -34.51 -35.23 31.08
C PHE A 6 -33.59 -34.03 31.34
N LEU A 7 -33.97 -33.14 32.25
CA LEU A 7 -33.12 -32.01 32.66
C LEU A 7 -31.84 -32.46 33.38
N ALA A 8 -31.92 -33.48 34.25
CA ALA A 8 -30.75 -34.04 34.91
C ALA A 8 -29.79 -34.72 33.92
N ALA A 9 -30.32 -35.45 32.93
CA ALA A 9 -29.52 -36.10 31.90
C ALA A 9 -28.83 -35.09 30.96
N CYS A 10 -29.50 -34.00 30.56
CA CYS A 10 -28.88 -32.93 29.78
C CYS A 10 -27.80 -32.17 30.56
N LEU A 11 -28.01 -31.94 31.87
CA LEU A 11 -26.99 -31.30 32.71
C LEU A 11 -25.74 -32.20 32.85
N LEU A 12 -25.91 -33.52 32.94
CA LEU A 12 -24.82 -34.49 33.02
C LEU A 12 -24.05 -34.62 31.69
N LEU A 13 -24.74 -34.50 30.54
CA LEU A 13 -24.11 -34.46 29.21
C LEU A 13 -23.33 -33.17 28.94
N LEU A 14 -23.78 -32.03 29.49
CA LEU A 14 -23.04 -30.77 29.38
C LEU A 14 -21.80 -30.73 30.31
N LEU A 15 -21.80 -31.50 31.40
CA LEU A 15 -20.66 -31.58 32.32
C LEU A 15 -19.55 -32.53 31.85
N THR A 16 -19.83 -33.50 30.98
CA THR A 16 -18.84 -34.47 30.47
C THR A 16 -18.12 -34.02 29.20
N GLY A 17 -18.54 -32.92 28.56
CA GLY A 17 -17.99 -32.42 27.29
C GLY A 17 -16.78 -31.49 27.36
N CYS A 18 -16.34 -31.04 28.55
CA CYS A 18 -15.30 -30.01 28.71
C CYS A 18 -13.89 -30.57 29.07
N GLY A 19 -13.65 -31.87 28.93
CA GLY A 19 -12.46 -32.53 29.51
C GLY A 19 -11.20 -32.57 28.64
N SER A 20 -11.23 -32.10 27.40
CA SER A 20 -10.06 -32.12 26.51
C SER A 20 -9.18 -30.89 26.72
N PHE A 21 -8.64 -30.71 27.93
CA PHE A 21 -7.57 -29.75 28.11
C PHE A 21 -6.39 -30.22 27.26
N PRO A 22 -5.88 -29.38 26.33
CA PRO A 22 -4.70 -29.76 25.56
C PRO A 22 -3.59 -30.13 26.54
N SER A 23 -2.87 -31.22 26.26
CA SER A 23 -1.69 -31.57 27.04
C SER A 23 -0.77 -30.35 27.12
N SER A 24 -0.03 -30.21 28.22
CA SER A 24 0.92 -29.10 28.42
C SER A 24 1.86 -28.90 27.23
N ASP A 25 2.21 -29.99 26.54
CA ASP A 25 3.06 -29.98 25.36
C ASP A 25 2.34 -29.43 24.13
N GLY A 26 1.08 -29.82 23.90
CA GLY A 26 0.25 -29.26 22.85
C GLY A 26 0.01 -27.76 23.02
N GLN A 27 -0.22 -27.31 24.27
CA GLN A 27 -0.37 -25.89 24.57
C GLN A 27 0.93 -25.11 24.32
N ARG A 28 2.10 -25.66 24.68
CA ARG A 28 3.41 -25.05 24.39
C ARG A 28 3.66 -24.94 22.89
N GLN A 29 3.37 -25.99 22.13
CA GLN A 29 3.55 -25.99 20.68
C GLN A 29 2.63 -24.96 19.99
N ALA A 30 1.35 -24.91 20.38
CA ALA A 30 0.41 -23.92 19.87
C ALA A 30 0.86 -22.48 20.19
N THR A 31 1.31 -22.24 21.42
CA THR A 31 1.86 -20.94 21.85
C THR A 31 3.08 -20.55 21.00
N GLN A 32 4.00 -21.49 20.76
CA GLN A 32 5.19 -21.24 19.97
C GLN A 32 4.87 -20.98 18.49
N ALA A 33 3.92 -21.72 17.92
CA ALA A 33 3.44 -21.50 16.55
C ALA A 33 2.81 -20.11 16.41
N PHE A 34 1.97 -19.72 17.37
CA PHE A 34 1.34 -18.40 17.40
C PHE A 34 2.38 -17.27 17.48
N ILE A 35 3.35 -17.37 18.40
CA ILE A 35 4.46 -16.41 18.51
C ILE A 35 5.24 -16.31 17.20
N THR A 36 5.57 -17.45 16.59
CA THR A 36 6.34 -17.51 15.33
C THR A 36 5.58 -16.83 14.20
N TYR A 37 4.28 -17.10 14.08
CA TYR A 37 3.41 -16.47 13.09
C TYR A 37 3.39 -14.95 13.25
N HIS A 38 3.05 -14.43 14.44
CA HIS A 38 2.94 -12.99 14.66
C HIS A 38 4.29 -12.28 14.46
N HIS A 39 5.39 -12.90 14.87
CA HIS A 39 6.72 -12.35 14.62
C HIS A 39 7.03 -12.27 13.12
N SER A 40 6.78 -13.35 12.35
CA SER A 40 7.01 -13.33 10.90
C SER A 40 6.14 -12.29 10.18
N MET A 41 4.89 -12.14 10.61
CA MET A 41 3.98 -11.15 10.05
C MET A 41 4.46 -9.73 10.36
N ALA A 42 4.87 -9.48 11.61
CA ALA A 42 5.41 -8.18 12.00
C ALA A 42 6.60 -7.78 11.12
N VAL A 43 7.57 -8.68 10.95
CA VAL A 43 8.74 -8.47 10.08
C VAL A 43 8.32 -8.22 8.63
N ALA A 44 7.45 -9.06 8.07
CA ALA A 44 6.97 -8.89 6.69
C ALA A 44 6.24 -7.54 6.49
N HIS A 45 5.50 -7.06 7.49
CA HIS A 45 4.85 -5.75 7.45
C HIS A 45 5.86 -4.59 7.54
N VAL A 46 6.91 -4.71 8.35
CA VAL A 46 8.01 -3.73 8.37
C VAL A 46 8.68 -3.64 7.01
N GLU A 47 9.04 -4.79 6.42
CA GLU A 47 9.68 -4.86 5.10
C GLU A 47 8.79 -4.28 3.99
N ALA A 48 7.47 -4.47 4.10
CA ALA A 48 6.50 -3.90 3.17
C ALA A 48 6.22 -2.39 3.38
N GLY A 49 6.80 -1.76 4.41
CA GLY A 49 6.52 -0.37 4.78
C GLY A 49 5.13 -0.17 5.41
N ARG A 50 4.44 -1.25 5.78
CA ARG A 50 3.13 -1.27 6.44
C ARG A 50 3.31 -1.19 7.96
N LEU A 51 3.74 -0.01 8.41
CA LEU A 51 4.27 0.19 9.77
C LEU A 51 3.22 -0.01 10.86
N TYR A 52 1.97 0.39 10.60
CA TYR A 52 0.89 0.26 11.58
C TYR A 52 0.52 -1.22 11.80
N GLU A 53 0.39 -1.98 10.72
CA GLU A 53 0.11 -3.41 10.78
C GLU A 53 1.25 -4.17 11.47
N ALA A 54 2.50 -3.82 11.17
CA ALA A 54 3.66 -4.36 11.88
C ALA A 54 3.56 -4.13 13.39
N ARG A 55 3.24 -2.89 13.78
CA ARG A 55 3.06 -2.49 15.18
C ARG A 55 1.97 -3.32 15.85
N THR A 56 0.84 -3.56 15.19
CA THR A 56 -0.24 -4.41 15.72
C THR A 56 0.24 -5.82 16.03
N HIS A 57 1.01 -6.45 15.13
CA HIS A 57 1.57 -7.78 15.40
C HIS A 57 2.56 -7.78 16.57
N TRP A 58 3.38 -6.74 16.71
CA TRP A 58 4.25 -6.59 17.89
C TRP A 58 3.46 -6.38 19.18
N GLN A 59 2.37 -5.62 19.16
CA GLN A 59 1.50 -5.45 20.34
C GLN A 59 0.86 -6.76 20.79
N ILE A 60 0.47 -7.62 19.84
CA ILE A 60 -0.03 -8.96 20.14
C ILE A 60 1.06 -9.80 20.83
N LEU A 61 2.31 -9.72 20.36
CA LEU A 61 3.44 -10.41 21.00
C LEU A 61 3.76 -9.84 22.39
N ALA A 62 3.64 -8.52 22.58
CA ALA A 62 3.83 -7.87 23.88
C ALA A 62 2.80 -8.37 24.89
N ALA A 63 1.54 -8.51 24.48
CA ALA A 63 0.46 -9.03 25.34
C ALA A 63 0.70 -10.48 25.80
N MET A 64 1.58 -11.23 25.13
CA MET A 64 1.98 -12.59 25.49
C MET A 64 3.27 -12.68 26.31
N ASN A 65 3.84 -11.56 26.76
CA ASN A 65 5.13 -11.49 27.44
C ASN A 65 6.29 -12.12 26.63
N PHE A 66 6.19 -12.15 25.29
CA PHE A 66 7.26 -12.69 24.46
C PHE A 66 8.48 -11.76 24.49
N ARG A 67 9.61 -12.25 25.04
CA ARG A 67 10.91 -11.54 25.05
C ARG A 67 10.75 -10.08 25.50
N GLU A 68 10.26 -9.93 26.72
CA GLU A 68 10.05 -8.65 27.39
C GLU A 68 11.22 -7.68 27.17
N GLY A 69 10.92 -6.44 26.76
CA GLY A 69 11.91 -5.41 26.44
C GLY A 69 12.46 -5.41 25.00
N MET A 70 12.48 -6.53 24.26
CA MET A 70 12.77 -6.48 22.81
C MET A 70 11.55 -5.92 22.06
N VAL A 71 10.37 -6.47 22.35
CA VAL A 71 9.12 -6.11 21.67
C VAL A 71 8.79 -4.62 21.89
N ASP A 72 9.00 -4.10 23.10
CA ASP A 72 8.74 -2.69 23.41
C ASP A 72 9.64 -1.75 22.62
N LYS A 73 10.90 -2.14 22.37
CA LYS A 73 11.83 -1.36 21.54
C LYS A 73 11.36 -1.31 20.09
N GLU A 74 10.87 -2.43 19.56
CA GLU A 74 10.32 -2.49 18.19
C GLU A 74 9.04 -1.65 18.06
N ILE A 75 8.12 -1.74 19.04
CA ILE A 75 6.92 -0.88 19.08
C ILE A 75 7.31 0.60 19.12
N ALA A 76 8.24 0.99 20.00
CA ALA A 76 8.71 2.36 20.13
C ALA A 76 9.40 2.88 18.86
N LEU A 77 10.16 2.02 18.16
CA LEU A 77 10.75 2.35 16.87
C LEU A 77 9.66 2.59 15.81
N LEU A 78 8.68 1.71 15.71
CA LEU A 78 7.58 1.83 14.76
C LEU A 78 6.74 3.08 15.04
N ASP A 79 6.47 3.40 16.30
CA ASP A 79 5.79 4.64 16.69
C ASP A 79 6.54 5.89 16.19
N LYS A 80 7.87 5.91 16.32
CA LYS A 80 8.71 7.00 15.80
C LYS A 80 8.60 7.10 14.27
N LEU A 81 8.62 5.98 13.56
CA LEU A 81 8.53 5.95 12.09
C LEU A 81 7.14 6.40 11.61
N ILE A 82 6.07 5.92 12.23
CA ILE A 82 4.68 6.34 11.97
C ILE A 82 4.53 7.85 12.22
N ALA A 83 5.06 8.35 13.34
CA ALA A 83 5.04 9.77 13.66
C ALA A 83 5.80 10.61 12.61
N ARG A 84 6.95 10.12 12.12
CA ARG A 84 7.73 10.80 11.06
C ARG A 84 6.94 10.93 9.77
N GLN A 85 6.15 9.93 9.39
CA GLN A 85 5.29 9.97 8.21
C GLN A 85 4.07 10.89 8.40
N THR A 86 3.42 10.82 9.56
CA THR A 86 2.12 11.46 9.81
C THR A 86 2.21 12.93 10.21
N LYS A 87 3.23 13.34 10.99
CA LYS A 87 3.41 14.74 11.43
C LYS A 87 3.41 15.78 10.29
N PRO A 88 4.16 15.63 9.18
CA PRO A 88 4.15 16.62 8.10
C PRO A 88 2.80 16.67 7.36
N LEU A 89 2.09 15.54 7.25
CA LEU A 89 0.75 15.48 6.66
C LEU A 89 -0.26 16.26 7.52
N LEU A 90 -0.25 16.04 8.84
CA LEU A 90 -1.08 16.81 9.79
C LEU A 90 -0.80 18.32 9.73
N LYS A 91 0.47 18.72 9.64
CA LYS A 91 0.85 20.13 9.48
C LYS A 91 0.26 20.74 8.21
N ARG A 92 0.34 20.01 7.08
CA ARG A 92 -0.25 20.46 5.80
C ARG A 92 -1.77 20.53 5.85
N ALA A 93 -2.41 19.55 6.48
CA ALA A 93 -3.86 19.54 6.67
C ALA A 93 -4.33 20.78 7.46
N ARG A 94 -3.69 21.09 8.58
CA ARG A 94 -4.00 22.29 9.39
C ARG A 94 -3.78 23.59 8.62
N LEU A 95 -2.70 23.69 7.86
CA LEU A 95 -2.44 24.86 7.01
C LEU A 95 -3.51 25.02 5.92
N ALA A 96 -3.96 23.91 5.31
CA ALA A 96 -5.04 23.93 4.33
C ALA A 96 -6.39 24.34 4.96
N LEU A 97 -6.69 23.88 6.19
CA LEU A 97 -7.85 24.32 6.95
C LEU A 97 -7.82 25.82 7.22
N GLY A 98 -6.70 26.36 7.69
CA GLY A 98 -6.53 27.81 7.92
C GLY A 98 -6.73 28.65 6.65
N LYS A 99 -6.42 28.09 5.46
CA LYS A 99 -6.66 28.72 4.16
C LYS A 99 -8.05 28.43 3.57
N LYS A 100 -8.96 27.81 4.33
CA LYS A 100 -10.30 27.37 3.88
C LYS A 100 -10.27 26.43 2.66
N GLN A 101 -9.17 25.70 2.46
CA GLN A 101 -9.00 24.74 1.37
C GLN A 101 -9.48 23.34 1.79
N PHE A 102 -10.78 23.18 2.06
CA PHE A 102 -11.34 21.98 2.71
C PHE A 102 -11.02 20.66 1.97
N LYS A 103 -11.17 20.62 0.63
CA LYS A 103 -10.84 19.41 -0.16
C LYS A 103 -9.38 18.98 -0.01
N LYS A 104 -8.46 19.95 0.08
CA LYS A 104 -7.03 19.69 0.27
C LYS A 104 -6.76 19.18 1.69
N ALA A 105 -7.36 19.82 2.70
CA ALA A 105 -7.25 19.37 4.08
C ALA A 105 -7.75 17.92 4.25
N GLN A 106 -8.93 17.61 3.72
CA GLN A 106 -9.50 16.26 3.77
C GLN A 106 -8.56 15.21 3.17
N ARG A 107 -7.98 15.48 1.99
CA ARG A 107 -7.03 14.57 1.35
C ARG A 107 -5.81 14.29 2.22
N GLU A 108 -5.20 15.33 2.80
CA GLU A 108 -4.04 15.19 3.67
C GLU A 108 -4.38 14.40 4.95
N LEU A 109 -5.57 14.61 5.53
CA LEU A 109 -6.05 13.85 6.70
C LEU A 109 -6.28 12.37 6.38
N LEU A 110 -6.85 12.06 5.21
CA LEU A 110 -7.01 10.68 4.77
C LEU A 110 -5.66 9.98 4.54
N LEU A 111 -4.64 10.70 4.07
CA LEU A 111 -3.28 10.18 3.99
C LEU A 111 -2.68 9.89 5.38
N VAL A 112 -2.99 10.71 6.39
CA VAL A 112 -2.61 10.41 7.79
C VAL A 112 -3.27 9.11 8.25
N LEU A 113 -4.58 8.96 8.03
CA LEU A 113 -5.32 7.76 8.44
C LEU A 113 -4.89 6.50 7.67
N LYS A 114 -4.46 6.64 6.42
CA LYS A 114 -3.86 5.53 5.67
C LYS A 114 -2.57 5.02 6.33
N ALA A 115 -1.75 5.92 6.87
CA ALA A 115 -0.50 5.55 7.56
C ALA A 115 -0.72 5.14 9.03
N ASN A 116 -1.72 5.70 9.69
CA ASN A 116 -2.12 5.37 11.06
C ASN A 116 -3.64 5.50 11.21
N PRO A 117 -4.39 4.40 11.08
CA PRO A 117 -5.85 4.40 11.20
C PRO A 117 -6.38 4.88 12.56
N GLN A 118 -5.57 4.78 13.62
CA GLN A 118 -5.91 5.21 14.97
C GLN A 118 -5.43 6.65 15.29
N ASN A 119 -5.07 7.46 14.30
CA ASN A 119 -4.63 8.82 14.55
C ASN A 119 -5.79 9.72 14.99
N VAL A 120 -5.94 9.88 16.31
CA VAL A 120 -7.02 10.66 16.96
C VAL A 120 -7.12 12.09 16.39
N GLN A 121 -5.98 12.77 16.22
CA GLN A 121 -5.96 14.15 15.71
C GLN A 121 -6.53 14.26 14.28
N ALA A 122 -6.26 13.27 13.41
CA ALA A 122 -6.80 13.28 12.06
C ALA A 122 -8.31 13.02 12.04
N ILE A 123 -8.80 12.12 12.90
CA ILE A 123 -10.23 11.81 13.04
C ILE A 123 -10.99 13.06 13.52
N GLU A 124 -10.47 13.75 14.53
CA GLU A 124 -11.08 14.98 15.07
C GLU A 124 -11.16 16.08 14.01
N LEU A 125 -10.07 16.33 13.28
CA LEU A 125 -10.05 17.34 12.21
C LEU A 125 -11.01 16.99 11.06
N LEU A 126 -11.19 15.71 10.74
CA LEU A 126 -12.19 15.28 9.74
C LEU A 126 -13.61 15.52 10.25
N ARG A 127 -13.87 15.27 11.53
CA ARG A 127 -15.17 15.58 12.15
C ARG A 127 -15.47 17.07 12.10
N GLU A 128 -14.51 17.92 12.48
CA GLU A 128 -14.64 19.38 12.37
C GLU A 128 -14.95 19.82 10.92
N LEU A 129 -14.17 19.30 9.96
CA LEU A 129 -14.35 19.60 8.54
C LEU A 129 -15.74 19.21 8.04
N SER A 130 -16.26 18.06 8.45
CA SER A 130 -17.61 17.61 8.09
C SER A 130 -18.70 18.56 8.62
N GLY A 131 -18.55 19.06 9.86
CA GLY A 131 -19.46 20.06 10.42
C GLY A 131 -19.47 21.36 9.62
N ILE A 132 -18.29 21.84 9.22
CA ILE A 132 -18.15 23.04 8.37
C ILE A 132 -18.84 22.84 7.01
N GLN A 133 -18.69 21.65 6.39
CA GLN A 133 -19.31 21.36 5.10
C GLN A 133 -20.83 21.33 5.18
N VAL A 134 -21.40 20.67 6.18
CA VAL A 134 -22.85 20.63 6.41
C VAL A 134 -23.41 22.04 6.63
N ASN A 135 -22.75 22.85 7.44
CA ASN A 135 -23.17 24.24 7.70
C ASN A 135 -23.12 25.09 6.41
N ASN A 136 -22.06 24.97 5.60
CA ASN A 136 -21.97 25.69 4.33
C ASN A 136 -23.07 25.26 3.36
N GLU A 137 -23.39 23.98 3.29
CA GLU A 137 -24.47 23.47 2.44
C GLU A 137 -25.82 24.03 2.87
N GLN A 138 -26.12 24.05 4.17
CA GLN A 138 -27.34 24.67 4.71
C GLN A 138 -27.42 26.16 4.38
N LEU A 139 -26.32 26.90 4.51
CA LEU A 139 -26.28 28.32 4.12
C LEU A 139 -26.54 28.53 2.62
N THR A 140 -26.01 27.66 1.76
CA THR A 140 -26.29 27.74 0.32
C THR A 140 -27.75 27.45 -0.02
N LYS A 141 -28.37 26.47 0.67
CA LYS A 141 -29.80 26.15 0.53
C LYS A 141 -30.69 27.33 0.98
N ASN A 142 -30.36 27.92 2.12
CA ASN A 142 -31.10 29.07 2.67
C ASN A 142 -30.96 30.34 1.80
N ARG A 143 -29.82 30.54 1.13
CA ARG A 143 -29.66 31.65 0.17
C ARG A 143 -30.49 31.44 -1.09
N GLY A 144 -30.50 30.21 -1.63
CA GLY A 144 -31.31 29.88 -2.80
C GLY A 144 -32.82 30.05 -2.56
N SER A 145 -33.31 29.73 -1.35
CA SER A 145 -34.72 29.96 -1.01
C SER A 145 -35.05 31.45 -0.87
N LEU A 146 -34.13 32.26 -0.31
CA LEU A 146 -34.32 33.71 -0.20
C LEU A 146 -34.38 34.39 -1.57
N ASP A 147 -33.47 34.06 -2.48
CA ASP A 147 -33.45 34.63 -3.85
C ASP A 147 -34.73 34.27 -4.63
N THR A 148 -35.28 33.07 -4.39
CA THR A 148 -36.55 32.64 -4.98
C THR A 148 -37.73 33.42 -4.40
N ALA A 149 -37.78 33.62 -3.09
CA ALA A 149 -38.81 34.42 -2.44
C ALA A 149 -38.74 35.91 -2.84
N THR A 150 -37.54 36.49 -2.94
CA THR A 150 -37.35 37.88 -3.39
C THR A 150 -37.76 38.07 -4.85
N ARG A 151 -37.53 37.08 -5.73
CA ARG A 151 -38.02 37.13 -7.13
C ARG A 151 -39.55 37.05 -7.23
N LEU A 152 -40.22 36.35 -6.32
CA LEU A 152 -41.67 36.26 -6.29
C LEU A 152 -42.34 37.48 -5.63
N ALA A 153 -41.60 38.23 -4.79
CA ALA A 153 -42.12 39.40 -4.07
C ALA A 153 -41.88 40.74 -4.79
N LEU A 154 -41.08 40.79 -5.85
CA LEU A 154 -40.93 41.99 -6.66
C LEU A 154 -42.17 42.16 -7.56
N PRO A 155 -42.87 43.32 -7.53
CA PRO A 155 -43.96 43.58 -8.45
C PRO A 155 -43.43 43.46 -9.87
N SER A 156 -44.05 42.58 -10.64
CA SER A 156 -43.77 42.41 -12.08
C SER A 156 -43.69 43.82 -12.68
N PRO A 157 -42.54 44.24 -13.25
CA PRO A 157 -42.41 45.58 -13.80
C PRO A 157 -43.46 45.71 -14.88
N SER A 158 -44.50 46.48 -14.58
CA SER A 158 -45.60 46.79 -15.46
C SER A 158 -45.02 47.18 -16.79
N ALA A 159 -45.41 46.45 -17.82
CA ALA A 159 -44.98 46.61 -19.19
C ALA A 159 -45.15 48.07 -19.64
N ASN A 160 -44.09 48.86 -19.54
CA ASN A 160 -43.96 50.13 -20.24
C ASN A 160 -42.56 50.18 -20.84
N ARG A 161 -42.37 49.35 -21.87
CA ARG A 161 -41.25 49.49 -22.80
C ARG A 161 -41.79 49.84 -24.17
N VAL A 162 -41.85 51.15 -24.39
CA VAL A 162 -41.94 51.80 -25.69
C VAL A 162 -40.87 51.21 -26.61
N ILE A 163 -41.33 50.81 -27.78
CA ILE A 163 -40.55 50.34 -28.92
C ILE A 163 -39.59 51.47 -29.33
N ASN A 164 -38.29 51.23 -29.24
CA ASN A 164 -37.34 52.00 -30.04
C ASN A 164 -36.22 51.09 -30.55
N SER A 165 -36.46 50.60 -31.76
CA SER A 165 -35.50 49.94 -32.63
C SER A 165 -34.45 50.97 -33.08
N GLY A 166 -33.24 50.88 -32.54
CA GLY A 166 -32.14 51.76 -32.91
C GLY A 166 -30.81 51.05 -32.79
N THR A 167 -30.37 50.50 -33.92
CA THR A 167 -28.97 50.29 -34.35
C THR A 167 -27.87 50.74 -33.39
N LYS A 168 -26.91 49.85 -33.07
CA LYS A 168 -25.50 50.16 -32.82
C LYS A 168 -24.68 48.86 -32.78
N LYS A 169 -23.91 48.56 -33.81
CA LYS A 169 -22.52 49.01 -34.08
C LYS A 169 -21.52 48.31 -33.17
N SER A 170 -20.77 47.38 -33.77
CA SER A 170 -19.63 46.68 -33.17
C SER A 170 -18.58 47.68 -32.68
N VAL A 171 -18.21 47.62 -31.41
CA VAL A 171 -17.01 48.27 -30.89
C VAL A 171 -16.08 47.20 -30.35
N LYS A 172 -15.00 47.01 -31.10
CA LYS A 172 -13.82 46.20 -30.77
C LYS A 172 -12.99 47.04 -29.79
N ALA A 173 -13.07 46.75 -28.50
CA ALA A 173 -12.24 47.41 -27.48
C ALA A 173 -11.04 46.52 -27.15
N GLY A 174 -9.84 47.06 -27.38
CA GLY A 174 -8.57 46.44 -27.07
C GLY A 174 -8.33 46.34 -25.57
N ILE A 175 -7.72 45.23 -25.17
CA ILE A 175 -7.23 44.98 -23.82
C ILE A 175 -5.84 45.61 -23.74
N LYS A 176 -5.71 46.67 -22.93
CA LYS A 176 -4.43 47.22 -22.48
C LYS A 176 -3.98 46.44 -21.24
N GLU A 177 -2.71 46.07 -21.25
CA GLU A 177 -1.94 45.62 -20.10
C GLU A 177 -1.92 46.71 -19.01
N SER A 178 -2.07 46.30 -17.75
CA SER A 178 -1.72 47.13 -16.60
C SER A 178 -0.75 46.38 -15.70
N GLU A 179 0.44 46.97 -15.57
CA GLU A 179 1.50 46.62 -14.64
C GLU A 179 1.10 46.85 -13.16
N GLY A 180 1.83 46.18 -12.27
CA GLY A 180 2.32 46.79 -11.04
C GLY A 180 1.40 46.77 -9.81
N GLY A 181 1.64 45.84 -8.89
CA GLY A 181 1.04 45.86 -7.55
C GLY A 181 1.87 45.08 -6.53
N SER A 182 2.92 45.70 -6.00
CA SER A 182 3.74 45.20 -4.89
C SER A 182 2.94 45.24 -3.58
N VAL A 183 2.75 44.08 -2.95
CA VAL A 183 2.13 43.96 -1.61
C VAL A 183 3.19 43.58 -0.59
N LYS A 184 3.53 44.53 0.28
CA LYS A 184 4.31 44.32 1.50
C LYS A 184 3.50 43.48 2.48
N LEU A 185 4.04 42.31 2.87
CA LEU A 185 3.50 41.47 3.93
C LEU A 185 4.18 41.80 5.25
N SER A 186 3.42 42.45 6.13
CA SER A 186 3.77 42.70 7.53
C SER A 186 3.74 41.37 8.31
N ARG A 187 4.83 41.11 9.03
CA ARG A 187 5.03 39.98 9.93
C ARG A 187 4.37 40.29 11.27
N SER A 188 3.28 39.60 11.62
CA SER A 188 2.74 39.59 12.98
C SER A 188 3.10 38.28 13.67
N GLU A 189 3.96 38.37 14.67
CA GLU A 189 4.18 37.32 15.66
C GLU A 189 2.90 37.14 16.49
N ASN A 190 2.50 35.90 16.73
CA ASN A 190 1.51 35.59 17.75
C ASN A 190 1.98 34.37 18.53
N VAL A 191 2.40 34.68 19.76
CA VAL A 191 2.58 33.77 20.89
C VAL A 191 1.20 33.34 21.36
N TYR A 192 0.96 32.04 21.51
CA TYR A 192 -0.11 31.54 22.37
C TYR A 192 0.40 30.38 23.21
N ASP A 193 0.44 30.67 24.50
CA ASP A 193 0.50 29.75 25.63
C ASP A 193 -0.94 29.33 25.96
N SER A 194 -1.17 28.04 26.21
CA SER A 194 -2.41 27.59 26.86
C SER A 194 -2.21 26.22 27.50
N ARG A 195 -1.98 26.26 28.82
CA ARG A 195 -2.27 25.17 29.75
C ARG A 195 -3.77 24.90 29.75
N ILE A 196 -4.18 23.67 29.49
CA ILE A 196 -5.47 23.13 29.99
C ILE A 196 -5.22 21.73 30.52
N SER A 197 -5.36 21.62 31.85
CA SER A 197 -5.53 20.39 32.61
C SER A 197 -7.00 19.99 32.56
N GLY A 198 -7.30 18.71 32.42
CA GLY A 198 -8.67 18.19 32.43
C GLY A 198 -8.70 16.67 32.62
N ASN A 199 -9.00 16.25 33.85
CA ASN A 199 -9.25 14.88 34.28
C ASN A 199 -10.32 14.19 33.42
N VAL A 200 -10.03 12.97 32.95
CA VAL A 200 -11.03 12.07 32.38
C VAL A 200 -11.23 10.89 33.33
N ARG A 201 -12.49 10.75 33.76
CA ARG A 201 -13.04 9.76 34.67
C ARG A 201 -13.32 8.47 33.88
N GLU A 202 -12.93 7.34 34.46
CA GLU A 202 -13.23 6.00 33.97
C GLU A 202 -14.75 5.77 33.88
N ASN A 203 -15.19 5.08 32.83
CA ASN A 203 -16.52 4.48 32.80
C ASN A 203 -16.42 3.09 32.15
N VAL A 204 -16.58 2.07 32.99
CA VAL A 204 -16.61 0.65 32.64
C VAL A 204 -18.03 0.30 32.19
N GLY A 205 -18.16 -0.19 30.96
CA GLY A 205 -19.43 -0.65 30.40
C GLY A 205 -19.31 -2.10 29.93
N SER A 206 -20.01 -2.99 30.64
CA SER A 206 -20.18 -4.42 30.37
C SER A 206 -21.35 -4.68 29.42
N GLY A 207 -21.27 -5.76 28.64
CA GLY A 207 -22.31 -6.30 27.76
C GLY A 207 -21.76 -6.58 26.35
N GLY A 208 -21.96 -7.71 25.69
CA GLY A 208 -22.86 -8.84 25.91
C GLY A 208 -23.16 -9.45 24.53
N ASP A 209 -22.62 -10.65 24.31
CA ASP A 209 -23.14 -11.79 23.54
C ASP A 209 -23.40 -11.80 22.01
N ALA A 210 -23.20 -13.03 21.50
CA ALA A 210 -23.71 -13.70 20.29
C ALA A 210 -23.12 -13.41 18.89
N GLY A 211 -22.43 -14.42 18.33
CA GLY A 211 -22.21 -14.56 16.89
C GLY A 211 -21.11 -15.54 16.48
N SER A 212 -21.24 -16.84 16.77
CA SER A 212 -20.35 -17.89 16.27
C SER A 212 -20.62 -18.22 14.79
N PRO A 213 -19.60 -18.32 13.93
CA PRO A 213 -19.68 -19.09 12.69
C PRO A 213 -19.16 -20.52 12.91
N SER A 214 -19.92 -21.47 12.38
CA SER A 214 -19.64 -22.91 12.29
C SER A 214 -18.31 -23.20 11.58
N THR A 215 -17.40 -23.88 12.28
CA THR A 215 -16.16 -24.44 11.72
C THR A 215 -16.43 -25.81 11.10
N GLU A 216 -16.23 -25.91 9.79
CA GLU A 216 -16.04 -27.18 9.09
C GLU A 216 -14.81 -27.91 9.64
N THR A 217 -15.03 -29.15 10.01
CA THR A 217 -14.04 -30.14 10.44
C THR A 217 -13.11 -30.49 9.28
N LEU A 218 -11.96 -29.81 9.20
CA LEU A 218 -10.80 -30.28 8.45
C LEU A 218 -10.04 -31.28 9.32
N SER A 219 -10.00 -32.52 8.83
CA SER A 219 -9.23 -33.65 9.37
C SER A 219 -7.78 -33.24 9.62
N ALA A 220 -7.36 -33.35 10.87
CA ALA A 220 -6.00 -33.11 11.31
C ALA A 220 -5.05 -34.14 10.68
N GLU A 221 -4.34 -33.71 9.63
CA GLU A 221 -3.17 -34.41 9.14
C GLU A 221 -2.08 -34.39 10.22
N LYS A 222 -1.57 -35.59 10.46
CA LYS A 222 -0.51 -35.95 11.39
C LYS A 222 0.75 -35.13 11.11
N THR A 223 0.91 -34.01 11.79
CA THR A 223 2.18 -33.27 11.82
C THR A 223 3.18 -34.05 12.65
N THR A 224 4.09 -34.74 11.98
CA THR A 224 5.23 -35.43 12.59
C THR A 224 6.06 -34.42 13.38
N ASN A 225 6.39 -34.73 14.63
CA ASN A 225 7.34 -33.99 15.43
C ASN A 225 8.68 -33.89 14.67
N LEU A 226 8.99 -32.70 14.16
CA LEU A 226 10.31 -32.34 13.62
C LEU A 226 11.31 -32.39 14.78
N GLY A 227 12.07 -33.50 14.87
CA GLY A 227 13.05 -33.73 15.92
C GLY A 227 14.28 -32.83 15.81
N ASP A 228 15.03 -32.72 16.91
CA ASP A 228 16.24 -31.88 17.07
C ASP A 228 17.33 -32.08 15.98
N ALA A 229 17.25 -33.15 15.18
CA ALA A 229 18.09 -33.37 14.01
C ALA A 229 17.88 -32.30 12.91
N GLU A 230 16.68 -31.76 12.77
CA GLU A 230 16.34 -30.79 11.72
C GLU A 230 16.79 -29.36 12.06
N VAL A 231 16.98 -29.07 13.37
CA VAL A 231 17.48 -27.76 13.84
C VAL A 231 18.96 -27.58 13.51
N LYS A 232 19.74 -28.68 13.56
CA LYS A 232 21.19 -28.64 13.36
C LYS A 232 21.60 -28.35 11.90
N ASP A 233 20.75 -28.68 10.94
CA ASP A 233 21.08 -28.50 9.51
C ASP A 233 20.85 -27.07 9.01
N LEU A 234 19.84 -26.39 9.57
CA LEU A 234 19.48 -25.01 9.21
C LEU A 234 20.54 -23.97 9.62
N GLU A 235 21.38 -24.26 10.60
CA GLU A 235 22.43 -23.33 11.04
C GLU A 235 23.44 -23.04 9.93
N SER A 236 23.78 -24.04 9.12
CA SER A 236 24.72 -23.89 8.02
C SER A 236 24.19 -22.93 6.94
N TYR A 237 22.90 -23.02 6.63
CA TYR A 237 22.20 -22.12 5.71
C TYR A 237 22.10 -20.71 6.29
N HIS A 238 21.72 -20.61 7.57
CA HIS A 238 21.63 -19.33 8.25
C HIS A 238 22.98 -18.59 8.28
N ALA A 239 24.08 -19.31 8.48
CA ALA A 239 25.43 -18.74 8.45
C ALA A 239 25.76 -18.14 7.08
N LEU A 240 25.47 -18.85 5.98
CA LEU A 240 25.66 -18.33 4.61
C LEU A 240 24.83 -17.07 4.38
N TYR A 241 23.57 -17.06 4.84
CA TYR A 241 22.70 -15.90 4.74
C TYR A 241 23.24 -14.69 5.52
N ARG A 242 23.67 -14.87 6.78
CA ARG A 242 24.23 -13.78 7.60
C ARG A 242 25.53 -13.22 7.04
N GLN A 243 26.36 -14.07 6.42
CA GLN A 243 27.60 -13.67 5.75
C GLN A 243 27.35 -13.02 4.37
N LYS A 244 26.09 -12.84 3.97
CA LYS A 244 25.68 -12.33 2.64
C LYS A 244 26.21 -13.17 1.48
N ARG A 245 26.51 -14.45 1.72
CA ARG A 245 26.94 -15.41 0.70
C ARG A 245 25.73 -16.02 0.01
N TYR A 246 24.91 -15.15 -0.58
CA TYR A 246 23.59 -15.48 -1.12
C TYR A 246 23.64 -16.51 -2.25
N LEU A 247 24.64 -16.42 -3.13
CA LEU A 247 24.80 -17.37 -4.23
C LEU A 247 25.12 -18.77 -3.69
N ASN A 248 26.05 -18.89 -2.74
CA ASN A 248 26.37 -20.14 -2.07
C ASN A 248 25.17 -20.73 -1.32
N LEU A 249 24.32 -19.90 -0.71
CA LEU A 249 23.09 -20.37 -0.10
C LEU A 249 22.15 -20.98 -1.15
N ILE A 250 21.89 -20.25 -2.24
CA ILE A 250 21.01 -20.71 -3.33
C ILE A 250 21.52 -22.03 -3.89
N ASP A 251 22.79 -22.07 -4.29
CA ASP A 251 23.37 -23.26 -4.91
C ASP A 251 23.39 -24.45 -3.95
N LYS A 252 23.63 -24.22 -2.64
CA LYS A 252 23.56 -25.28 -1.64
C LYS A 252 22.14 -25.82 -1.47
N VAL A 253 21.13 -24.95 -1.40
CA VAL A 253 19.72 -25.38 -1.27
C VAL A 253 19.24 -26.11 -2.53
N GLU A 254 19.65 -25.65 -3.72
CA GLU A 254 19.29 -26.29 -5.01
C GLU A 254 20.02 -27.61 -5.25
N ALA A 255 21.21 -27.81 -4.66
CA ALA A 255 21.98 -29.05 -4.77
C ALA A 255 21.49 -30.15 -3.82
N GLU A 256 20.76 -29.79 -2.77
CA GLU A 256 20.22 -30.74 -1.81
C GLU A 256 18.92 -31.39 -2.33
N ASP A 257 18.85 -32.71 -2.25
CA ASP A 257 17.66 -33.46 -2.63
C ASP A 257 16.66 -33.48 -1.48
N TRP A 258 15.68 -32.58 -1.54
CA TRP A 258 14.68 -32.43 -0.50
C TRP A 258 13.61 -33.52 -0.62
N ASN A 259 13.65 -34.50 0.28
CA ASN A 259 12.60 -35.52 0.46
C ASN A 259 11.33 -34.95 1.13
N GLY A 260 10.94 -33.72 0.78
CA GLY A 260 9.84 -33.00 1.41
C GLY A 260 9.81 -31.50 1.06
N PRO A 261 8.82 -30.75 1.56
CA PRO A 261 8.79 -29.31 1.40
C PRO A 261 9.96 -28.65 2.15
N ILE A 262 10.59 -27.67 1.52
CA ILE A 262 11.67 -26.88 2.14
C ILE A 262 11.15 -26.21 3.42
N PRO A 263 11.88 -26.26 4.55
CA PRO A 263 11.48 -25.58 5.77
C PRO A 263 11.20 -24.09 5.53
N LEU A 264 10.07 -23.60 6.06
CA LEU A 264 9.59 -22.23 5.79
C LEU A 264 10.65 -21.15 6.08
N LYS A 265 11.45 -21.31 7.15
CA LYS A 265 12.54 -20.38 7.48
C LYS A 265 13.61 -20.33 6.39
N LEU A 266 14.01 -21.50 5.87
CA LEU A 266 15.00 -21.61 4.81
C LEU A 266 14.46 -21.02 3.51
N GLN A 267 13.20 -21.28 3.19
CA GLN A 267 12.52 -20.68 2.05
C GLN A 267 12.53 -19.15 2.12
N VAL A 268 12.25 -18.55 3.28
CA VAL A 268 12.33 -17.09 3.46
C VAL A 268 13.75 -16.56 3.20
N TRP A 269 14.78 -17.22 3.73
CA TRP A 269 16.18 -16.83 3.48
C TRP A 269 16.56 -16.97 2.00
N LEU A 270 16.09 -18.03 1.35
CA LEU A 270 16.32 -18.29 -0.06
C LEU A 270 15.69 -17.21 -0.95
N LEU A 271 14.41 -16.91 -0.72
CA LEU A 271 13.70 -15.86 -1.47
C LEU A 271 14.34 -14.48 -1.27
N ASN A 272 14.75 -14.16 -0.03
CA ASN A 272 15.46 -12.92 0.25
C ASN A 272 16.82 -12.88 -0.46
N SER A 273 17.53 -14.00 -0.55
CA SER A 273 18.81 -14.11 -1.26
C SER A 273 18.64 -13.86 -2.76
N PHE A 274 17.62 -14.44 -3.39
CA PHE A 274 17.26 -14.14 -4.78
C PHE A 274 16.90 -12.66 -4.98
N ALA A 275 16.13 -12.08 -4.05
CA ALA A 275 15.75 -10.68 -4.09
C ALA A 275 16.97 -9.74 -4.00
N TYR A 276 17.92 -9.99 -3.10
CA TYR A 276 19.12 -9.17 -2.96
C TYR A 276 20.02 -9.25 -4.20
N LEU A 277 20.35 -10.46 -4.66
CA LEU A 277 21.22 -10.63 -5.84
C LEU A 277 20.58 -10.05 -7.11
N SER A 278 19.27 -10.19 -7.29
CA SER A 278 18.59 -9.58 -8.45
C SER A 278 18.56 -8.06 -8.38
N GLN A 279 18.45 -7.47 -7.19
CA GLN A 279 18.60 -6.03 -6.99
C GLN A 279 20.02 -5.54 -7.28
N ASP A 280 21.04 -6.27 -6.85
CA ASP A 280 22.45 -5.95 -7.14
C ASP A 280 22.72 -6.01 -8.67
N LEU A 281 22.20 -7.04 -9.36
CA LEU A 281 22.29 -7.15 -10.82
C LEU A 281 21.55 -6.01 -11.52
N ASN A 282 20.37 -5.62 -11.06
CA ASN A 282 19.65 -4.46 -11.60
C ASN A 282 20.43 -3.15 -11.38
N ALA A 283 21.04 -2.97 -10.21
CA ALA A 283 21.85 -1.79 -9.91
C ALA A 283 23.11 -1.72 -10.80
N ALA A 284 23.65 -2.88 -11.19
CA ALA A 284 24.75 -3.00 -12.15
C ALA A 284 24.30 -2.89 -13.62
N GLY A 285 23.01 -2.66 -13.90
CA GLY A 285 22.46 -2.63 -15.27
C GLY A 285 22.38 -4.01 -15.94
N GLN A 286 22.62 -5.10 -15.20
CA GLN A 286 22.62 -6.48 -15.73
C GLN A 286 21.21 -7.10 -15.71
N TYR A 287 20.23 -6.44 -16.34
CA TYR A 287 18.81 -6.83 -16.25
C TYR A 287 18.51 -8.24 -16.76
N ARG A 288 19.21 -8.68 -17.83
CA ARG A 288 19.10 -10.06 -18.34
C ARG A 288 19.55 -11.08 -17.30
N GLY A 289 20.62 -10.79 -16.57
CA GLY A 289 21.12 -11.62 -15.47
C GLY A 289 20.11 -11.70 -14.33
N ALA A 290 19.57 -10.54 -13.92
CA ALA A 290 18.54 -10.46 -12.89
C ALA A 290 17.29 -11.28 -13.25
N LEU A 291 16.82 -11.22 -14.50
CA LEU A 291 15.66 -11.98 -14.95
C LEU A 291 15.89 -13.49 -14.99
N ARG A 292 17.09 -13.96 -15.37
CA ARG A 292 17.44 -15.39 -15.27
C ARG A 292 17.40 -15.86 -13.82
N LEU A 293 17.95 -15.07 -12.92
CA LEU A 293 17.95 -15.38 -11.49
C LEU A 293 16.53 -15.41 -10.91
N LEU A 294 15.69 -14.45 -11.27
CA LEU A 294 14.27 -14.41 -10.85
C LEU A 294 13.43 -15.53 -11.48
N LYS A 295 13.83 -16.05 -12.65
CA LYS A 295 13.22 -17.25 -13.23
C LYS A 295 13.54 -18.48 -12.38
N ARG A 296 14.80 -18.67 -11.93
CA ARG A 296 15.15 -19.73 -10.96
C ARG A 296 14.31 -19.59 -9.69
N ALA A 297 14.19 -18.39 -9.16
CA ALA A 297 13.42 -18.12 -7.95
C ALA A 297 11.91 -18.45 -8.07
N SER A 298 11.36 -18.52 -9.29
CA SER A 298 9.93 -18.81 -9.50
C SER A 298 9.52 -20.27 -9.22
N HIS A 299 10.49 -21.16 -8.99
CA HIS A 299 10.24 -22.52 -8.50
C HIS A 299 9.82 -22.55 -7.03
N TYR A 300 10.01 -21.46 -6.28
CA TYR A 300 9.68 -21.36 -4.88
C TYR A 300 8.42 -20.49 -4.68
N PRO A 301 7.48 -20.89 -3.80
CA PRO A 301 6.32 -20.06 -3.48
C PRO A 301 6.76 -18.70 -2.91
N ASP A 302 6.22 -17.60 -3.47
CA ASP A 302 6.47 -16.22 -3.01
C ASP A 302 5.18 -15.64 -2.39
N PRO A 303 4.87 -15.95 -1.11
CA PRO A 303 3.62 -15.52 -0.48
C PRO A 303 3.51 -13.99 -0.35
N LEU A 304 4.64 -13.29 -0.39
CA LEU A 304 4.68 -11.82 -0.25
C LEU A 304 4.59 -11.09 -1.59
N GLY A 305 4.70 -11.82 -2.71
CA GLY A 305 4.74 -11.24 -4.06
C GLY A 305 5.91 -10.29 -4.29
N ARG A 306 6.99 -10.41 -3.49
CA ARG A 306 8.16 -9.53 -3.55
C ARG A 306 8.94 -9.74 -4.85
N LEU A 307 9.17 -11.00 -5.23
CA LEU A 307 9.89 -11.35 -6.44
C LEU A 307 9.11 -10.93 -7.69
N THR A 308 7.78 -10.99 -7.64
CA THR A 308 6.91 -10.51 -8.73
C THR A 308 7.13 -9.02 -9.02
N ARG A 309 7.26 -8.19 -7.98
CA ARG A 309 7.54 -6.75 -8.13
C ARG A 309 8.94 -6.50 -8.71
N ILE A 310 9.96 -7.18 -8.18
CA ILE A 310 11.34 -7.05 -8.68
C ILE A 310 11.44 -7.53 -10.13
N LYS A 311 10.77 -8.62 -10.48
CA LYS A 311 10.69 -9.15 -11.86
C LYS A 311 10.00 -8.17 -12.80
N SER A 312 8.88 -7.58 -12.38
CA SER A 312 8.20 -6.54 -13.17
C SER A 312 9.13 -5.34 -13.41
N GLN A 313 9.83 -4.86 -12.37
CA GLN A 313 10.79 -3.76 -12.51
C GLN A 313 11.94 -4.10 -13.46
N ALA A 314 12.56 -5.29 -13.32
CA ALA A 314 13.65 -5.73 -14.19
C ALA A 314 13.22 -5.86 -15.66
N ARG A 315 11.98 -6.33 -15.92
CA ARG A 315 11.42 -6.37 -17.29
C ARG A 315 11.26 -4.97 -17.89
N LYS A 316 10.76 -4.01 -17.12
CA LYS A 316 10.62 -2.61 -17.57
C LYS A 316 11.98 -1.98 -17.89
N GLN A 317 12.98 -2.21 -17.03
CA GLN A 317 14.33 -1.71 -17.26
C GLN A 317 15.00 -2.33 -18.48
N LEU A 318 14.84 -3.64 -18.70
CA LEU A 318 15.35 -4.31 -19.91
C LEU A 318 14.64 -3.81 -21.17
N ALA A 319 13.32 -3.58 -21.12
CA ALA A 319 12.59 -2.99 -22.24
C ALA A 319 13.13 -1.59 -22.58
N GLN A 320 13.45 -0.78 -21.57
CA GLN A 320 14.07 0.53 -21.75
C GLN A 320 15.49 0.45 -22.34
N GLU A 321 16.30 -0.53 -21.94
CA GLU A 321 17.63 -0.76 -22.51
C GLU A 321 17.54 -1.10 -24.01
N LEU A 322 16.67 -2.05 -24.36
CA LEU A 322 16.42 -2.44 -25.76
C LEU A 322 15.88 -1.27 -26.60
N TYR A 323 15.06 -0.40 -25.99
CA TYR A 323 14.61 0.83 -26.64
C TYR A 323 15.78 1.74 -27.01
N VAL A 324 16.69 2.00 -26.07
CA VAL A 324 17.87 2.84 -26.28
C VAL A 324 18.83 2.23 -27.31
N GLU A 325 19.06 0.92 -27.24
CA GLU A 325 19.89 0.18 -28.19
C GLU A 325 19.32 0.26 -29.61
N GLY A 326 18.03 -0.02 -29.78
CA GLY A 326 17.35 0.09 -31.08
C GLY A 326 17.40 1.51 -31.66
N LYS A 327 17.28 2.54 -30.82
CA LYS A 327 17.46 3.93 -31.26
C LYS A 327 18.86 4.23 -31.78
N ALA A 328 19.89 3.67 -31.16
CA ALA A 328 21.28 3.89 -31.55
C ALA A 328 21.61 3.30 -32.93
N ILE A 329 20.96 2.20 -33.31
CA ILE A 329 21.23 1.49 -34.57
C ILE A 329 20.24 1.80 -35.69
N LEU A 330 19.11 2.45 -35.41
CA LEU A 330 18.01 2.71 -36.35
C LEU A 330 18.46 3.22 -37.74
N HIS A 331 19.46 4.11 -37.78
CA HIS A 331 19.94 4.69 -39.04
C HIS A 331 20.92 3.80 -39.80
N ARG A 332 21.51 2.81 -39.14
CA ARG A 332 22.49 1.87 -39.72
C ARG A 332 21.82 0.57 -40.15
N ASP A 333 20.93 0.05 -39.31
CA ASP A 333 20.24 -1.22 -39.50
C ASP A 333 18.80 -1.10 -38.96
N LEU A 334 17.86 -0.84 -39.87
CA LEU A 334 16.45 -0.65 -39.55
C LEU A 334 15.78 -1.94 -39.10
N ASP A 335 16.12 -3.08 -39.71
CA ASP A 335 15.48 -4.36 -39.38
C ASP A 335 15.93 -4.85 -38.00
N HIS A 336 17.21 -4.70 -37.67
CA HIS A 336 17.68 -5.04 -36.32
C HIS A 336 17.10 -4.11 -35.24
N ALA A 337 16.90 -2.81 -35.54
CA ALA A 337 16.21 -1.90 -34.62
C ALA A 337 14.77 -2.35 -34.33
N ILE A 338 14.05 -2.82 -35.35
CA ILE A 338 12.69 -3.38 -35.22
C ILE A 338 12.72 -4.60 -34.29
N GLU A 339 13.63 -5.55 -34.51
CA GLU A 339 13.75 -6.76 -33.68
C GLU A 339 13.97 -6.44 -32.19
N LEU A 340 14.86 -5.48 -31.88
CA LEU A 340 15.12 -5.05 -30.51
C LEU A 340 13.87 -4.47 -29.84
N TRP A 341 13.09 -3.67 -30.57
CA TRP A 341 11.87 -3.07 -30.02
C TRP A 341 10.73 -4.09 -29.86
N GLU A 342 10.60 -5.05 -30.76
CA GLU A 342 9.66 -6.18 -30.59
C GLU A 342 10.04 -7.02 -29.37
N GLN A 343 11.33 -7.29 -29.21
CA GLN A 343 11.84 -7.96 -28.01
C GLN A 343 11.53 -7.13 -26.75
N GLY A 344 11.70 -5.80 -26.80
CA GLY A 344 11.32 -4.89 -25.72
C GLY A 344 9.86 -5.00 -25.31
N LEU A 345 8.93 -5.05 -26.28
CA LEU A 345 7.49 -5.20 -26.04
C LEU A 345 7.12 -6.58 -25.47
N SER A 346 7.92 -7.63 -25.74
CA SER A 346 7.74 -8.93 -25.08
C SER A 346 8.01 -8.86 -23.57
N TYR A 347 8.85 -7.91 -23.12
CA TYR A 347 9.15 -7.68 -21.72
C TYR A 347 8.17 -6.70 -21.05
N ASP A 348 7.84 -5.60 -21.72
CA ASP A 348 6.85 -4.63 -21.26
C ASP A 348 5.86 -4.27 -22.38
N ALA A 349 4.72 -4.95 -22.37
CA ALA A 349 3.68 -4.74 -23.37
C ALA A 349 3.09 -3.33 -23.30
N GLU A 350 3.13 -2.65 -22.15
CA GLU A 350 2.51 -1.34 -21.94
C GLU A 350 3.43 -0.15 -22.32
N ALA A 351 4.65 -0.43 -22.80
CA ALA A 351 5.62 0.60 -23.17
C ALA A 351 5.19 1.36 -24.44
N SER A 352 4.48 2.48 -24.25
CA SER A 352 3.95 3.31 -25.35
C SER A 352 5.05 3.86 -26.28
N GLU A 353 6.22 4.20 -25.74
CA GLU A 353 7.36 4.70 -26.50
C GLU A 353 7.91 3.65 -27.49
N LEU A 354 8.02 2.39 -27.04
CA LEU A 354 8.43 1.27 -27.91
C LEU A 354 7.42 1.03 -29.03
N ARG A 355 6.12 1.04 -28.72
CA ARG A 355 5.05 0.87 -29.73
C ARG A 355 5.11 1.97 -30.79
N PHE A 356 5.31 3.21 -30.37
CA PHE A 356 5.38 4.36 -31.26
C PHE A 356 6.58 4.28 -32.22
N GLU A 357 7.78 4.01 -31.69
CA GLU A 357 8.98 3.90 -32.55
C GLU A 357 8.90 2.69 -33.48
N LEU A 358 8.35 1.55 -33.01
CA LEU A 358 8.14 0.37 -33.83
C LEU A 358 7.18 0.64 -35.00
N GLU A 359 6.05 1.31 -34.76
CA GLU A 359 5.13 1.72 -35.82
C GLU A 359 5.81 2.63 -36.85
N LYS A 360 6.60 3.59 -36.38
CA LYS A 360 7.37 4.50 -37.24
C LYS A 360 8.38 3.76 -38.09
N ALA A 361 9.16 2.83 -37.52
CA ALA A 361 10.13 2.04 -38.26
C ALA A 361 9.45 1.15 -39.33
N TYR A 362 8.28 0.59 -39.02
CA TYR A 362 7.51 -0.17 -40.02
C TYR A 362 7.07 0.67 -41.22
N ARG A 363 6.66 1.93 -40.99
CA ARG A 363 6.33 2.87 -42.08
C ARG A 363 7.57 3.19 -42.93
N ILE A 364 8.73 3.45 -42.30
CA ILE A 364 9.99 3.70 -43.02
C ILE A 364 10.36 2.50 -43.88
N ARG A 365 10.33 1.28 -43.31
CA ARG A 365 10.65 0.04 -44.03
C ARG A 365 9.76 -0.17 -45.25
N THR A 366 8.46 0.11 -45.11
CA THR A 366 7.49 0.00 -46.20
C THR A 366 7.79 1.00 -47.32
N ASN A 367 8.14 2.25 -46.97
CA ASN A 367 8.51 3.27 -47.95
C ASN A 367 9.79 2.91 -48.71
N LEU A 368 10.82 2.40 -48.02
CA LEU A 368 12.06 1.96 -48.65
C LEU A 368 11.81 0.81 -49.64
N LYS A 369 10.96 -0.16 -49.27
CA LYS A 369 10.55 -1.26 -50.17
C LYS A 369 9.82 -0.77 -51.41
N ARG A 370 9.01 0.29 -51.31
CA ARG A 370 8.30 0.89 -52.46
C ARG A 370 9.29 1.56 -53.42
N ILE A 371 10.21 2.39 -52.89
CA ILE A 371 11.22 3.09 -53.70
C ILE A 371 12.14 2.10 -54.42
N GLY A 372 12.54 1.02 -53.75
CA GLY A 372 13.38 -0.02 -54.37
C GLY A 372 12.72 -0.76 -55.54
N LYS A 373 11.38 -0.89 -55.54
CA LYS A 373 10.62 -1.53 -56.63
C LYS A 373 10.41 -0.63 -57.84
N GLU A 374 10.30 0.69 -57.63
CA GLU A 374 10.10 1.66 -58.71
C GLU A 374 11.40 1.98 -59.46
N GLY A 375 12.56 1.72 -58.83
CA GLY A 375 13.88 1.95 -59.42
C GLY A 375 14.56 0.72 -60.04
N SER A 376 13.91 -0.45 -60.01
CA SER A 376 14.35 -1.68 -60.68
C SER A 376 13.51 -1.91 -61.92
#